data_AF-A0A1G9T9B8-F1
#
_entry.id   AF-A0A1G9T9B8-F1
#
_cell.length_a   1.000
_cell.length_b   1.000
_cell.length_c   1.000
_cell.angle_alpha   90.00
_cell.angle_beta   90.00
_cell.angle_gamma   90.00
#
_symmetry.space_group_name_H-M   'P 1'
#
loop_
_entity.id
_entity.type
_entity.pdbx_description
1 polymer ?
#
loop_
_entity_poly.entity_id
_entity_poly.type
_entity_poly.pdbx_seq_one_letter_code
_entity_poly.pdbx_strand_id
1 'polypeptide(L)'
;MKKKSILIGIITIFMIWGISNTSIVQAATNATGMYVNPVNEKPSDIMTTDWSSIKNPPYTYWAVHNWNAGGEGGGYAGFQQQANKRTAHFAIWDPVSVRKPIEAEYLSPNSSASRFGGEGEGMKVETNYNWQPNSWYKMTMRNWQEDGHTKFGQWIQDESTKQWKQIAILDFPVANVHFNWGTGMFQEDWAGNGQQEREARLKNFYSRNISDGAWNSLNKQRITSQYPSMNWNGGGNSDYVWVSAGGNTKPSINSGQVFTLNQPNKPDVGVLDFDIVNNQYENGKLNISWKLNNESTPQFKGKIEVYNNSSMTGAAIKTIDNIKSYKSEVNEYISLDNTNDLYAKVIITDLFDNTVVKAVKLNSDNKPGEDNDTEAPTAPKNVKAINITATSAQIQFDPSTDNVGVSKYWVWDDINKKYIGSSTSTTVDLKDLMPNTDYSLIIRAFDAAGNYSLPSYVSLKTKSESEVINDTWNPHINYTTPGTKVVFEGNTYENNWWINAGVKPDPKDRQGKSTGWKLISGPALNDNAWYSDVVYIEGDEVVYNGKTYIANYWTKGDNPENSHGMGKPWRLK
;
A
#
# COMPACT_ATOMS: atom_id res chain seq x y z
N MET A 1 -39.57 -0.12 43.18
CA MET A 1 -39.27 -1.46 42.63
C MET A 1 -39.57 -1.49 41.13
N LYS A 2 -38.55 -1.29 40.28
CA LYS A 2 -38.51 -1.71 38.87
C LYS A 2 -37.05 -2.05 38.57
N LYS A 3 -36.78 -3.33 38.28
CA LYS A 3 -35.44 -3.88 38.02
C LYS A 3 -34.91 -3.34 36.69
N LYS A 4 -33.73 -2.71 36.70
CA LYS A 4 -32.93 -2.43 35.50
C LYS A 4 -32.21 -3.71 35.10
N SER A 5 -32.48 -4.18 33.88
CA SER A 5 -31.77 -5.29 33.25
C SER A 5 -30.41 -4.77 32.74
N ILE A 6 -29.32 -5.24 33.35
CA ILE A 6 -27.95 -5.03 32.87
C ILE A 6 -27.66 -6.20 31.92
N LEU A 7 -27.57 -5.90 30.62
CA LEU A 7 -27.09 -6.84 29.60
C LEU A 7 -25.56 -6.75 29.57
N ILE A 8 -24.89 -7.63 30.33
CA ILE A 8 -23.44 -7.82 30.26
C ILE A 8 -23.17 -8.63 28.99
N GLY A 9 -22.52 -8.02 28.00
CA GLY A 9 -22.00 -8.72 26.82
C GLY A 9 -20.92 -9.70 27.25
N ILE A 10 -21.14 -10.98 26.96
CA ILE A 10 -20.24 -12.08 27.27
C ILE A 10 -19.03 -11.98 26.34
N ILE A 11 -17.89 -11.53 26.87
CA ILE A 11 -16.56 -11.75 26.29
C ILE A 11 -16.27 -13.24 26.46
N THR A 12 -16.43 -14.02 25.39
CA THR A 12 -16.12 -15.46 25.46
C THR A 12 -14.63 -15.65 25.29
N ILE A 13 -13.97 -15.73 26.45
CA ILE A 13 -12.60 -16.16 26.66
C ILE A 13 -12.44 -17.60 26.13
N PHE A 14 -11.66 -17.81 25.06
CA PHE A 14 -11.07 -19.11 24.76
C PHE A 14 -9.82 -19.32 25.64
N MET A 15 -10.04 -19.38 26.96
CA MET A 15 -9.08 -19.90 27.94
C MET A 15 -9.85 -20.57 29.09
N ILE A 16 -9.81 -21.90 29.09
CA ILE A 16 -9.90 -22.81 30.25
C ILE A 16 -11.22 -22.71 31.06
N TRP A 17 -12.20 -23.55 30.70
CA TRP A 17 -13.04 -24.27 31.67
C TRP A 17 -13.31 -25.68 31.15
N GLY A 18 -12.84 -26.70 31.89
CA GLY A 18 -13.14 -28.10 31.63
C GLY A 18 -14.55 -28.45 32.08
N ILE A 19 -15.27 -29.21 31.26
CA ILE A 19 -16.46 -29.96 31.67
C ILE A 19 -16.29 -31.40 31.18
N SER A 20 -16.51 -32.33 32.11
CA SER A 20 -16.32 -33.76 32.01
C SER A 20 -17.40 -34.49 31.20
N ASN A 21 -16.93 -35.50 30.46
CA ASN A 21 -17.59 -36.75 30.04
C ASN A 21 -18.95 -36.69 29.35
N THR A 22 -18.91 -36.69 28.01
CA THR A 22 -19.73 -37.62 27.20
C THR A 22 -18.85 -38.24 26.11
N SER A 23 -18.81 -39.56 26.05
CA SER A 23 -18.05 -40.33 25.08
C SER A 23 -18.72 -40.25 23.70
N ILE A 24 -18.13 -39.46 22.81
CA ILE A 24 -18.37 -39.56 21.37
C ILE A 24 -16.99 -39.74 20.73
N VAL A 25 -16.79 -40.89 20.09
CA VAL A 25 -15.62 -41.15 19.25
C VAL A 25 -15.72 -40.23 18.04
N GLN A 26 -15.12 -39.06 18.12
CA GLN A 26 -14.93 -38.16 16.98
C GLN A 26 -13.53 -38.40 16.46
N ALA A 27 -13.42 -38.86 15.21
CA ALA A 27 -12.14 -38.94 14.52
C ALA A 27 -11.46 -37.57 14.60
N ALA A 28 -10.26 -37.50 15.17
CA ALA A 28 -9.50 -36.27 15.40
C ALA A 28 -9.01 -35.68 14.07
N THR A 29 -9.86 -34.92 13.38
CA THR A 29 -9.52 -34.29 12.10
C THR A 29 -8.93 -32.89 12.27
N ASN A 30 -8.58 -32.40 13.45
CA ASN A 30 -8.00 -31.05 13.60
C ASN A 30 -6.65 -31.16 14.29
N ALA A 31 -5.66 -30.37 13.86
CA ALA A 31 -4.46 -30.20 14.68
C ALA A 31 -4.82 -29.34 15.89
N THR A 32 -4.47 -29.82 17.09
CA THR A 32 -4.81 -29.09 18.31
C THR A 32 -4.05 -27.77 18.41
N GLY A 33 -4.73 -26.74 18.94
CA GLY A 33 -4.13 -25.45 19.22
C GLY A 33 -3.00 -25.57 20.24
N MET A 34 -1.86 -24.93 19.93
CA MET A 34 -0.68 -24.93 20.80
C MET A 34 -0.39 -23.53 21.30
N TYR A 35 0.02 -23.41 22.56
CA TYR A 35 0.35 -22.14 23.19
C TYR A 35 1.73 -22.16 23.83
N VAL A 36 2.43 -21.04 23.74
CA VAL A 36 3.72 -20.79 24.39
C VAL A 36 3.60 -19.49 25.17
N ASN A 37 3.45 -19.58 26.48
CA ASN A 37 3.16 -18.42 27.32
C ASN A 37 4.32 -18.10 28.28
N PRO A 38 4.73 -16.84 28.39
CA PRO A 38 5.70 -16.45 29.39
C PRO A 38 5.15 -16.66 30.80
N VAL A 39 6.05 -16.96 31.74
CA VAL A 39 5.74 -16.99 33.18
C VAL A 39 6.18 -15.66 33.79
N ASN A 40 5.33 -15.07 34.64
CA ASN A 40 5.56 -13.78 35.32
C ASN A 40 5.62 -12.56 34.39
N GLU A 41 4.70 -12.49 33.43
CA GLU A 41 4.48 -11.27 32.64
C GLU A 41 3.97 -10.12 33.52
N LYS A 42 4.25 -8.90 33.07
CA LYS A 42 3.81 -7.66 33.70
C LYS A 42 3.22 -6.75 32.61
N PRO A 43 2.34 -5.80 32.97
CA PRO A 43 1.89 -4.78 32.04
C PRO A 43 3.06 -4.08 31.36
N SER A 44 3.02 -4.05 30.02
CA SER A 44 4.13 -3.60 29.20
C SER A 44 3.73 -2.68 28.07
N ASP A 45 4.65 -1.79 27.72
CA ASP A 45 4.52 -0.90 26.57
C ASP A 45 5.17 -1.48 25.31
N ILE A 46 6.17 -2.36 25.47
CA ILE A 46 6.82 -3.12 24.40
C ILE A 46 6.79 -4.61 24.71
N MET A 47 6.54 -5.44 23.69
CA MET A 47 6.78 -6.88 23.71
C MET A 47 7.55 -7.33 22.46
N THR A 48 8.47 -8.26 22.61
CA THR A 48 9.29 -8.78 21.51
C THR A 48 9.59 -10.27 21.68
N THR A 49 9.52 -11.01 20.57
CA THR A 49 9.75 -12.45 20.50
C THR A 49 10.36 -12.78 19.13
N ASP A 50 11.39 -13.63 19.13
CA ASP A 50 11.93 -14.19 17.90
C ASP A 50 11.19 -15.48 17.54
N TRP A 51 10.76 -15.58 16.29
CA TRP A 51 9.99 -16.71 15.75
C TRP A 51 10.64 -17.28 14.50
N SER A 52 10.55 -18.61 14.33
CA SER A 52 10.95 -19.30 13.11
C SER A 52 10.02 -20.48 12.85
N SER A 53 9.68 -20.72 11.58
CA SER A 53 8.88 -21.87 11.19
C SER A 53 9.72 -23.00 10.58
N ILE A 54 9.32 -24.24 10.86
CA ILE A 54 10.01 -25.45 10.39
C ILE A 54 9.12 -26.25 9.44
N LYS A 55 7.91 -26.60 9.89
CA LYS A 55 6.90 -27.31 9.09
C LYS A 55 5.74 -26.38 8.82
N ASN A 56 5.46 -26.16 7.53
CA ASN A 56 4.66 -25.04 7.03
C ASN A 56 3.50 -25.49 6.15
N PRO A 57 2.59 -26.34 6.63
CA PRO A 57 1.44 -26.69 5.83
C PRO A 57 0.55 -25.45 5.61
N PRO A 58 -0.14 -25.35 4.47
CA PRO A 58 -1.18 -24.37 4.26
C PRO A 58 -2.16 -24.30 5.43
N TYR A 59 -2.75 -23.12 5.59
CA TYR A 59 -3.76 -22.84 6.60
C TYR A 59 -3.26 -22.91 8.04
N THR A 60 -2.00 -22.48 8.24
CA THR A 60 -1.37 -22.41 9.55
C THR A 60 -1.20 -20.97 10.00
N TYR A 61 -1.69 -20.65 11.19
CA TYR A 61 -1.44 -19.37 11.83
C TYR A 61 -0.53 -19.54 13.05
N TRP A 62 0.50 -18.70 13.15
CA TRP A 62 1.28 -18.49 14.34
C TRP A 62 1.07 -17.05 14.82
N ALA A 63 0.12 -16.84 15.72
CA ALA A 63 -0.04 -15.59 16.46
C ALA A 63 1.14 -15.48 17.44
N VAL A 64 2.27 -14.93 16.99
CA VAL A 64 3.51 -14.79 17.78
C VAL A 64 3.28 -14.00 19.06
N HIS A 65 2.46 -12.96 18.98
CA HIS A 65 2.00 -12.19 20.13
C HIS A 65 0.48 -12.23 20.18
N ASN A 66 -0.06 -12.60 21.33
CA ASN A 66 -1.43 -12.32 21.73
C ASN A 66 -1.38 -11.32 22.87
N TRP A 67 -2.48 -10.65 23.21
CA TRP A 67 -2.55 -9.92 24.47
C TRP A 67 -3.99 -9.66 24.88
N ASN A 68 -4.19 -9.55 26.18
CA ASN A 68 -5.37 -8.98 26.79
C ASN A 68 -5.06 -7.57 27.29
N ALA A 69 -6.01 -6.65 27.08
CA ALA A 69 -5.91 -5.25 27.46
C ALA A 69 -6.70 -4.92 28.74
N GLY A 70 -6.78 -5.87 29.70
CA GLY A 70 -7.45 -5.66 30.99
C GLY A 70 -8.97 -5.61 30.92
N GLY A 71 -9.57 -6.24 29.91
CA GLY A 71 -11.02 -6.21 29.65
C GLY A 71 -11.48 -5.09 28.70
N GLU A 72 -10.62 -4.12 28.39
CA GLU A 72 -10.94 -3.06 27.42
C GLU A 72 -10.88 -3.57 25.97
N GLY A 73 -10.09 -4.61 25.73
CA GLY A 73 -9.91 -5.25 24.43
C GLY A 73 -8.81 -6.30 24.48
N GLY A 74 -8.23 -6.57 23.32
CA GLY A 74 -7.10 -7.46 23.14
C GLY A 74 -6.72 -7.52 21.67
N GLY A 75 -5.76 -8.34 21.34
CA GLY A 75 -5.40 -8.54 19.95
C GLY A 75 -4.40 -9.66 19.76
N TYR A 76 -4.02 -9.83 18.50
CA TYR A 76 -3.05 -10.81 18.08
C TYR A 76 -2.25 -10.31 16.88
N ALA A 77 -1.00 -10.73 16.81
CA ALA A 77 -0.07 -10.38 15.76
C ALA A 77 0.84 -11.57 15.47
N GLY A 78 1.09 -11.86 14.20
CA GLY A 78 1.77 -13.09 13.85
C GLY A 78 1.97 -13.33 12.36
N PHE A 79 2.31 -14.56 12.02
CA PHE A 79 2.58 -15.01 10.64
C PHE A 79 1.60 -16.08 10.22
N GLN A 80 1.12 -16.00 8.98
CA GLN A 80 0.28 -17.03 8.37
C GLN A 80 0.97 -17.67 7.17
N GLN A 81 0.83 -18.99 7.06
CA GLN A 81 1.03 -19.74 5.83
C GLN A 81 -0.35 -19.99 5.21
N GLN A 82 -0.69 -19.24 4.17
CA GLN A 82 -1.88 -19.50 3.36
C GLN A 82 -1.55 -20.49 2.22
N ALA A 83 -2.52 -20.86 1.40
CA ALA A 83 -2.31 -21.84 0.31
C ALA A 83 -1.22 -21.42 -0.69
N ASN A 84 -1.13 -20.13 -0.99
CA ASN A 84 -0.26 -19.59 -2.04
C ASN A 84 0.56 -18.37 -1.61
N LYS A 85 0.47 -17.94 -0.35
CA LYS A 85 1.17 -16.76 0.16
C LYS A 85 1.52 -16.87 1.63
N ARG A 86 2.47 -16.04 2.04
CA ARG A 86 3.01 -15.96 3.40
C ARG A 86 2.85 -14.54 3.91
N THR A 87 1.98 -14.37 4.89
CA THR A 87 1.53 -13.05 5.34
C THR A 87 1.94 -12.79 6.78
N ALA A 88 2.07 -11.51 7.13
CA ALA A 88 2.08 -11.04 8.50
C ALA A 88 0.72 -10.44 8.82
N HIS A 89 0.24 -10.66 10.05
CA HIS A 89 -1.06 -10.22 10.52
C HIS A 89 -0.92 -9.41 11.80
N PHE A 90 -1.83 -8.46 11.97
CA PHE A 90 -1.99 -7.67 13.18
C PHE A 90 -3.46 -7.29 13.32
N ALA A 91 -4.11 -7.74 14.39
CA ALA A 91 -5.51 -7.51 14.65
C ALA A 91 -5.75 -7.08 16.09
N ILE A 92 -6.75 -6.22 16.27
CA ILE A 92 -7.22 -5.74 17.58
C ILE A 92 -8.75 -5.70 17.55
N TRP A 93 -9.37 -6.20 18.61
CA TRP A 93 -10.80 -6.04 18.83
C TRP A 93 -11.13 -4.61 19.20
N ASP A 94 -12.28 -4.10 18.75
CA ASP A 94 -12.74 -2.76 19.11
C ASP A 94 -12.91 -2.58 20.62
N PRO A 95 -12.68 -1.35 21.12
CA PRO A 95 -12.85 -1.04 22.53
C PRO A 95 -14.24 -1.37 23.06
N VAL A 96 -14.25 -2.08 24.19
CA VAL A 96 -15.47 -2.49 24.89
C VAL A 96 -16.20 -1.28 25.48
N SER A 97 -15.47 -0.30 26.02
CA SER A 97 -16.06 0.82 26.77
C SER A 97 -16.78 1.82 25.87
N VAL A 98 -16.16 2.20 24.74
CA VAL A 98 -16.68 3.23 23.85
C VAL A 98 -17.39 2.68 22.61
N ARG A 99 -17.19 1.39 22.29
CA ARG A 99 -17.77 0.71 21.10
C ARG A 99 -17.58 1.50 19.81
N LYS A 100 -16.40 2.12 19.67
CA LYS A 100 -16.00 2.85 18.47
C LYS A 100 -15.03 1.98 17.66
N PRO A 101 -15.16 1.96 16.32
CA PRO A 101 -14.21 1.28 15.47
C PRO A 101 -12.78 1.80 15.68
N ILE A 102 -11.83 0.86 15.74
CA ILE A 102 -10.40 1.14 15.59
C ILE A 102 -10.11 1.56 14.15
N GLU A 103 -9.19 2.50 13.98
CA GLU A 103 -8.74 2.99 12.67
C GLU A 103 -7.28 2.62 12.40
N ALA A 104 -6.90 2.52 11.12
CA ALA A 104 -5.50 2.33 10.73
C ALA A 104 -4.87 3.69 10.44
N GLU A 105 -3.94 4.12 11.29
CA GLU A 105 -3.17 5.35 11.10
C GLU A 105 -2.07 5.18 10.05
N TYR A 106 -1.45 4.00 10.03
CA TYR A 106 -0.40 3.67 9.07
C TYR A 106 -0.54 2.23 8.59
N LEU A 107 -0.29 2.03 7.29
CA LEU A 107 -0.17 0.74 6.63
C LEU A 107 1.07 0.74 5.74
N SER A 108 1.86 -0.33 5.80
CA SER A 108 2.96 -0.50 4.86
C SER A 108 2.43 -0.66 3.41
N PRO A 109 3.22 -0.39 2.35
CA PRO A 109 2.76 -0.44 0.96
C PRO A 109 2.15 -1.78 0.48
N ASN A 110 2.39 -2.88 1.20
CA ASN A 110 1.85 -4.21 0.89
C ASN A 110 0.85 -4.72 1.94
N SER A 111 0.30 -3.80 2.73
CA SER A 111 -0.68 -4.08 3.78
C SER A 111 -2.08 -3.65 3.35
N SER A 112 -3.08 -4.44 3.73
CA SER A 112 -4.49 -4.06 3.65
C SER A 112 -5.13 -4.18 5.02
N ALA A 113 -5.96 -3.20 5.36
CA ALA A 113 -6.78 -3.20 6.56
C ALA A 113 -8.21 -3.61 6.22
N SER A 114 -8.83 -4.39 7.08
CA SER A 114 -10.24 -4.78 6.94
C SER A 114 -10.84 -5.04 8.32
N ARG A 115 -12.17 -4.95 8.39
CA ARG A 115 -12.92 -5.29 9.61
C ARG A 115 -13.02 -6.82 9.75
N PHE A 116 -13.04 -7.30 10.99
CA PHE A 116 -13.40 -8.68 11.29
C PHE A 116 -14.62 -8.74 12.23
N GLY A 117 -15.29 -9.88 12.24
CA GLY A 117 -16.55 -10.14 12.96
C GLY A 117 -16.71 -11.63 13.26
N GLY A 118 -17.78 -12.02 13.96
CA GLY A 118 -18.08 -13.42 14.30
C GLY A 118 -17.45 -13.92 15.62
N GLU A 119 -16.35 -13.29 16.04
CA GLU A 119 -15.65 -13.53 17.31
C GLU A 119 -15.52 -12.24 18.15
N GLY A 120 -16.44 -11.30 17.93
CA GLY A 120 -16.26 -9.89 18.28
C GLY A 120 -15.90 -9.07 17.03
N GLU A 121 -16.04 -7.75 17.14
CA GLU A 121 -15.72 -6.82 16.04
C GLU A 121 -14.36 -6.17 16.27
N GLY A 122 -13.64 -5.90 15.19
CA GLY A 122 -12.35 -5.24 15.27
C GLY A 122 -11.72 -4.95 13.91
N MET A 123 -10.46 -4.53 13.95
CA MET A 123 -9.65 -4.24 12.78
C MET A 123 -8.54 -5.28 12.64
N LYS A 124 -8.34 -5.81 11.44
CA LYS A 124 -7.19 -6.65 11.08
C LYS A 124 -6.42 -6.03 9.92
N VAL A 125 -5.11 -6.12 10.00
CA VAL A 125 -4.16 -5.83 8.94
C VAL A 125 -3.58 -7.15 8.46
N GLU A 126 -3.63 -7.37 7.15
CA GLU A 126 -2.89 -8.43 6.47
C GLU A 126 -1.80 -7.79 5.61
N THR A 127 -0.57 -8.28 5.72
CA THR A 127 0.56 -7.82 4.92
C THR A 127 1.14 -8.96 4.15
N ASN A 128 1.29 -8.81 2.83
CA ASN A 128 2.05 -9.77 2.03
C ASN A 128 3.54 -9.63 2.35
N TYR A 129 4.01 -10.42 3.33
CA TYR A 129 5.33 -10.27 3.92
C TYR A 129 6.39 -11.16 3.26
N ASN A 130 5.99 -12.33 2.74
CA ASN A 130 6.84 -13.31 2.10
C ASN A 130 8.03 -13.79 2.98
N TRP A 131 7.74 -14.14 4.24
CA TRP A 131 8.73 -14.72 5.15
C TRP A 131 9.29 -16.06 4.62
N GLN A 132 10.49 -16.41 5.04
CA GLN A 132 11.19 -17.61 4.60
C GLN A 132 11.22 -18.68 5.71
N PRO A 133 10.89 -19.95 5.41
CA PRO A 133 11.02 -21.07 6.33
C PRO A 133 12.44 -21.19 6.86
N ASN A 134 12.57 -21.59 8.12
CA ASN A 134 13.83 -21.74 8.84
C ASN A 134 14.63 -20.43 9.04
N SER A 135 14.10 -19.28 8.60
CA SER A 135 14.64 -17.97 8.98
C SER A 135 14.06 -17.52 10.32
N TRP A 136 14.82 -16.69 11.03
CA TRP A 136 14.39 -16.09 12.30
C TRP A 136 13.87 -14.68 12.04
N TYR A 137 12.73 -14.36 12.66
CA TYR A 137 12.11 -13.05 12.61
C TYR A 137 11.84 -12.54 14.01
N LYS A 138 12.34 -11.35 14.34
CA LYS A 138 11.98 -10.65 15.59
C LYS A 138 10.71 -9.86 15.36
N MET A 139 9.62 -10.27 15.98
CA MET A 139 8.38 -9.47 15.98
C MET A 139 8.35 -8.60 17.22
N THR A 140 8.26 -7.29 17.03
CA THR A 140 8.16 -6.31 18.11
C THR A 140 6.89 -5.52 17.99
N MET A 141 6.18 -5.39 19.11
CA MET A 141 4.99 -4.55 19.22
C MET A 141 5.21 -3.48 20.28
N ARG A 142 4.65 -2.29 20.04
CA ARG A 142 4.67 -1.17 20.99
C ARG A 142 3.31 -0.51 21.10
N ASN A 143 2.90 -0.15 22.31
CA ASN A 143 1.80 0.77 22.56
C ASN A 143 2.30 2.11 23.13
N TRP A 144 1.62 3.20 22.80
CA TRP A 144 1.91 4.54 23.33
C TRP A 144 0.67 5.41 23.34
N GLN A 145 0.74 6.54 24.05
CA GLN A 145 -0.36 7.49 24.19
C GLN A 145 -0.17 8.67 23.23
N GLU A 146 -1.25 9.06 22.56
CA GLU A 146 -1.28 10.22 21.68
C GLU A 146 -2.71 10.75 21.56
N ASP A 147 -2.91 12.05 21.73
CA ASP A 147 -4.23 12.72 21.60
C ASP A 147 -5.37 12.08 22.42
N GLY A 148 -5.04 11.50 23.57
CA GLY A 148 -6.01 10.80 24.43
C GLY A 148 -6.41 9.41 23.94
N HIS A 149 -5.75 8.91 22.90
CA HIS A 149 -5.89 7.56 22.37
C HIS A 149 -4.65 6.72 22.70
N THR A 150 -4.80 5.40 22.61
CA THR A 150 -3.68 4.47 22.62
C THR A 150 -3.38 4.05 21.18
N LYS A 151 -2.14 4.21 20.75
CA LYS A 151 -1.67 3.67 19.47
C LYS A 151 -1.02 2.32 19.68
N PHE A 152 -1.18 1.43 18.72
CA PHE A 152 -0.50 0.13 18.69
C PHE A 152 0.23 -0.05 17.37
N GLY A 153 1.53 -0.35 17.42
CA GLY A 153 2.35 -0.57 16.24
C GLY A 153 2.96 -1.97 16.20
N GLN A 154 3.18 -2.48 15.00
CA GLN A 154 3.89 -3.73 14.73
C GLN A 154 5.12 -3.47 13.85
N TRP A 155 6.26 -4.00 14.27
CA TRP A 155 7.51 -4.03 13.51
C TRP A 155 8.06 -5.46 13.46
N ILE A 156 8.68 -5.81 12.34
CA ILE A 156 9.31 -7.11 12.14
C ILE A 156 10.73 -6.91 11.63
N GLN A 157 11.72 -7.54 12.28
CA GLN A 157 13.09 -7.62 11.80
C GLN A 157 13.35 -9.01 11.21
N ASP A 158 13.99 -9.07 10.05
CA ASP A 158 14.62 -10.31 9.58
C ASP A 158 16.00 -10.43 10.23
N GLU A 159 16.20 -11.44 11.08
CA GLU A 159 17.45 -11.59 11.85
C GLU A 159 18.68 -11.86 10.99
N SER A 160 18.50 -12.34 9.75
CA SER A 160 19.63 -12.61 8.84
C SER A 160 20.15 -11.35 8.14
N THR A 161 19.27 -10.38 7.89
CA THR A 161 19.62 -9.13 7.21
C THR A 161 19.66 -7.93 8.15
N LYS A 162 19.14 -8.10 9.37
CA LYS A 162 18.92 -7.06 10.38
C LYS A 162 18.00 -5.91 9.93
N GLN A 163 17.38 -6.05 8.77
CA GLN A 163 16.43 -5.06 8.24
C GLN A 163 15.11 -5.11 8.99
N TRP A 164 14.63 -3.94 9.38
CA TRP A 164 13.32 -3.76 9.98
C TRP A 164 12.26 -3.35 8.96
N LYS A 165 11.02 -3.78 9.20
CA LYS A 165 9.83 -3.30 8.51
C LYS A 165 8.77 -2.88 9.51
N GLN A 166 8.29 -1.65 9.40
CA GLN A 166 7.07 -1.23 10.08
C GLN A 166 5.87 -1.75 9.30
N ILE A 167 4.97 -2.45 9.97
CA ILE A 167 3.83 -3.11 9.32
C ILE A 167 2.60 -2.21 9.33
N ALA A 168 2.18 -1.76 10.51
CA ALA A 168 1.03 -0.90 10.69
C ALA A 168 1.07 -0.17 12.02
N ILE A 169 0.29 0.92 12.11
CA ILE A 169 -0.13 1.56 13.36
C ILE A 169 -1.65 1.58 13.37
N LEU A 170 -2.23 1.08 14.46
CA LEU A 170 -3.66 1.10 14.72
C LEU A 170 -3.97 2.09 15.85
N ASP A 171 -4.98 2.92 15.62
CA ASP A 171 -5.48 3.91 16.56
C ASP A 171 -6.63 3.36 17.39
N PHE A 172 -6.38 3.13 18.67
CA PHE A 172 -7.36 2.66 19.64
C PHE A 172 -7.93 3.84 20.43
N PRO A 173 -9.24 4.16 20.28
CA PRO A 173 -9.85 5.39 20.79
C PRO A 173 -10.14 5.38 22.30
N VAL A 174 -9.21 4.84 23.08
CA VAL A 174 -9.20 4.81 24.55
C VAL A 174 -7.75 4.94 25.03
N ALA A 175 -7.52 5.83 25.99
CA ALA A 175 -6.21 6.03 26.61
C ALA A 175 -5.83 4.88 27.56
N ASN A 176 -4.53 4.76 27.82
CA ASN A 176 -3.92 3.87 28.83
C ASN A 176 -4.27 2.39 28.66
N VAL A 177 -4.28 1.92 27.41
CA VAL A 177 -4.45 0.50 27.08
C VAL A 177 -3.08 -0.11 26.81
N HIS A 178 -2.78 -1.25 27.43
CA HIS A 178 -1.44 -1.83 27.44
C HIS A 178 -1.46 -3.33 27.15
N PHE A 179 -0.26 -3.92 26.94
CA PHE A 179 -0.09 -5.36 26.91
C PHE A 179 -0.08 -5.87 28.36
N ASN A 180 -1.26 -6.14 28.93
CA ASN A 180 -1.39 -6.44 30.36
C ASN A 180 -0.98 -7.88 30.70
N TRP A 181 -1.51 -8.85 29.96
CA TRP A 181 -1.22 -10.29 30.13
C TRP A 181 -1.61 -11.09 28.88
N GLY A 182 -1.28 -12.37 28.86
CA GLY A 182 -1.49 -13.26 27.71
C GLY A 182 -0.54 -12.99 26.56
N THR A 183 0.68 -12.48 26.82
CA THR A 183 1.65 -12.05 25.79
C THR A 183 2.40 -13.20 25.10
N GLY A 184 1.76 -14.36 24.98
CA GLY A 184 2.33 -15.58 24.44
C GLY A 184 1.95 -15.83 22.99
N MET A 185 2.52 -16.91 22.42
CA MET A 185 2.17 -17.37 21.08
C MET A 185 0.99 -18.35 21.11
N PHE A 186 0.13 -18.28 20.09
CA PHE A 186 -0.84 -19.31 19.71
C PHE A 186 -0.56 -19.85 18.30
N GLN A 187 -0.62 -21.17 18.12
CA GLN A 187 -0.51 -21.86 16.82
C GLN A 187 -1.80 -22.58 16.48
N GLU A 188 -2.32 -22.36 15.27
CA GLU A 188 -3.62 -22.84 14.80
C GLU A 188 -3.58 -23.49 13.42
N ASP A 189 -4.47 -24.47 13.21
CA ASP A 189 -4.90 -25.00 11.92
C ASP A 189 -6.31 -24.51 11.59
N TRP A 190 -6.43 -23.44 10.81
CA TRP A 190 -7.76 -22.87 10.53
C TRP A 190 -8.53 -23.62 9.43
N ALA A 191 -7.86 -24.52 8.68
CA ALA A 191 -8.56 -25.42 7.77
C ALA A 191 -9.24 -26.58 8.52
N GLY A 192 -8.79 -26.87 9.75
CA GLY A 192 -9.39 -27.90 10.59
C GLY A 192 -9.36 -29.30 9.96
N ASN A 193 -8.30 -29.64 9.24
CA ASN A 193 -8.13 -31.00 8.67
C ASN A 193 -7.01 -31.81 9.35
N GLY A 194 -6.10 -31.14 10.07
CA GLY A 194 -5.16 -31.79 11.00
C GLY A 194 -4.20 -32.80 10.38
N GLN A 195 -4.19 -32.97 9.05
CA GLN A 195 -3.48 -34.08 8.40
C GLN A 195 -1.98 -33.83 8.33
N GLN A 196 -1.58 -32.57 8.25
CA GLN A 196 -0.19 -32.17 8.12
C GLN A 196 0.33 -31.60 9.44
N GLU A 197 1.59 -31.90 9.73
CA GLU A 197 2.29 -31.39 10.90
C GLU A 197 2.76 -29.95 10.65
N ARG A 198 2.53 -29.06 11.62
CA ARG A 198 3.00 -27.68 11.63
C ARG A 198 3.85 -27.43 12.87
N GLU A 199 5.03 -26.84 12.67
CA GLU A 199 6.05 -26.67 13.72
C GLU A 199 6.65 -25.26 13.67
N ALA A 200 6.74 -24.64 14.85
CA ALA A 200 7.44 -23.37 15.05
C ALA A 200 8.37 -23.42 16.27
N ARG A 201 9.37 -22.53 16.24
CA ARG A 201 10.38 -22.33 17.28
C ARG A 201 10.38 -20.88 17.72
N LEU A 202 10.62 -20.66 19.00
CA LEU A 202 10.60 -19.34 19.62
C LEU A 202 11.73 -19.17 20.62
N LYS A 203 12.29 -17.97 20.67
CA LYS A 203 13.34 -17.57 21.62
C LYS A 203 13.25 -16.06 21.89
N ASN A 204 14.11 -15.57 22.80
CA ASN A 204 14.29 -14.14 23.01
C ASN A 204 12.99 -13.41 23.35
N PHE A 205 12.32 -13.87 24.42
CA PHE A 205 11.07 -13.28 24.88
C PHE A 205 11.35 -12.13 25.84
N TYR A 206 10.94 -10.92 25.47
CA TYR A 206 11.10 -9.75 26.33
C TYR A 206 9.85 -8.90 26.35
N SER A 207 9.63 -8.24 27.48
CA SER A 207 8.69 -7.12 27.57
C SER A 207 9.32 -5.96 28.30
N ARG A 208 8.82 -4.74 28.08
CA ARG A 208 9.27 -3.55 28.79
C ARG A 208 8.18 -3.04 29.71
N ASN A 209 8.47 -3.00 30.99
CA ASN A 209 7.48 -2.66 32.01
C ASN A 209 7.05 -1.20 31.85
N ILE A 210 5.74 -0.96 31.94
CA ILE A 210 5.21 0.40 31.80
C ILE A 210 5.55 1.32 32.98
N SER A 211 5.75 0.76 34.19
CA SER A 211 5.93 1.54 35.40
C SER A 211 7.31 2.21 35.51
N ASP A 212 8.35 1.57 34.97
CA ASP A 212 9.74 1.97 35.16
C ASP A 212 10.58 1.92 33.86
N GLY A 213 10.02 1.47 32.75
CA GLY A 213 10.73 1.32 31.48
C GLY A 213 11.78 0.21 31.48
N ALA A 214 11.84 -0.63 32.53
CA ALA A 214 12.82 -1.70 32.63
C ALA A 214 12.44 -2.90 31.75
N TRP A 215 13.44 -3.52 31.14
CA TRP A 215 13.26 -4.78 30.41
C TRP A 215 13.04 -5.94 31.38
N ASN A 216 12.05 -6.76 31.07
CA ASN A 216 11.75 -8.04 31.69
C ASN A 216 12.16 -9.16 30.73
N SER A 217 13.16 -9.94 31.12
CA SER A 217 13.54 -11.15 30.38
C SER A 217 12.59 -12.28 30.76
N LEU A 218 11.68 -12.60 29.85
CA LEU A 218 10.66 -13.62 30.05
C LEU A 218 11.25 -15.01 29.75
N ASN A 219 12.31 -15.39 30.45
CA ASN A 219 13.10 -16.57 30.13
C ASN A 219 12.43 -17.90 30.50
N LYS A 220 11.25 -17.89 31.12
CA LYS A 220 10.47 -19.09 31.45
C LYS A 220 9.21 -19.16 30.59
N GLN A 221 9.07 -20.24 29.84
CA GLN A 221 7.99 -20.43 28.88
C GLN A 221 7.19 -21.70 29.17
N ARG A 222 5.88 -21.56 29.33
CA ARG A 222 4.94 -22.66 29.52
C ARG A 222 4.36 -23.09 28.18
N ILE A 223 4.52 -24.37 27.83
CA ILE A 223 3.89 -24.96 26.65
C ILE A 223 2.59 -25.64 27.06
N THR A 224 1.47 -25.30 26.41
CA THR A 224 0.18 -25.98 26.61
C THR A 224 -0.46 -26.34 25.28
N SER A 225 -1.17 -27.47 25.27
CA SER A 225 -2.05 -27.90 24.19
C SER A 225 -3.50 -27.70 24.60
N GLN A 226 -4.34 -27.21 23.68
CA GLN A 226 -5.79 -27.07 23.88
C GLN A 226 -6.43 -28.42 24.20
N TYR A 227 -5.99 -29.48 23.52
CA TYR A 227 -6.46 -30.85 23.70
C TYR A 227 -5.28 -31.80 23.93
N PRO A 228 -4.84 -31.98 25.19
CA PRO A 228 -3.64 -32.74 25.53
C PRO A 228 -3.60 -34.20 25.04
N SER A 229 -4.75 -34.80 24.74
CA SER A 229 -4.87 -36.16 24.22
C SER A 229 -4.77 -36.26 22.69
N MET A 230 -4.63 -35.14 21.98
CA MET A 230 -4.58 -35.10 20.51
C MET A 230 -3.15 -35.11 19.95
N ASN A 231 -3.03 -34.91 18.63
CA ASN A 231 -1.79 -34.89 17.86
C ASN A 231 -1.02 -33.58 18.07
N TRP A 232 -0.21 -33.54 19.13
CA TRP A 232 0.75 -32.46 19.36
C TRP A 232 2.04 -32.97 19.97
N ASN A 233 3.05 -32.11 19.96
CA ASN A 233 4.27 -32.26 20.74
C ASN A 233 4.86 -30.87 21.04
N GLY A 234 5.83 -30.82 21.94
CA GLY A 234 6.58 -29.61 22.21
C GLY A 234 7.81 -29.93 23.05
N GLY A 235 8.66 -28.92 23.21
CA GLY A 235 9.86 -29.05 24.01
C GLY A 235 10.67 -27.76 24.04
N GLY A 236 11.84 -27.84 24.64
CA GLY A 236 12.78 -26.73 24.68
C GLY A 236 14.15 -27.16 25.14
N ASN A 237 15.13 -26.33 24.82
CA ASN A 237 16.50 -26.39 25.32
C ASN A 237 16.90 -25.01 25.86
N SER A 238 18.20 -24.76 26.05
CA SER A 238 18.68 -23.44 26.50
C SER A 238 18.41 -22.33 25.50
N ASP A 239 18.26 -22.63 24.21
CA ASP A 239 18.32 -21.63 23.15
C ASP A 239 16.93 -21.27 22.62
N TYR A 240 16.01 -22.24 22.57
CA TYR A 240 14.64 -22.02 22.10
C TYR A 240 13.66 -23.05 22.69
N VAL A 241 12.38 -22.69 22.64
CA VAL A 241 11.25 -23.60 22.78
C VAL A 241 10.62 -23.88 21.42
N TRP A 242 9.93 -25.00 21.28
CA TRP A 242 9.26 -25.37 20.05
C TRP A 242 7.93 -26.07 20.33
N VAL A 243 7.00 -25.93 19.39
CA VAL A 243 5.70 -26.61 19.41
C VAL A 243 5.43 -27.22 18.05
N SER A 244 4.73 -28.35 18.05
CA SER A 244 4.28 -29.03 16.84
C SER A 244 2.88 -29.60 17.03
N ALA A 245 2.04 -29.53 15.99
CA ALA A 245 0.70 -30.11 16.01
C ALA A 245 0.25 -30.61 14.63
N GLY A 246 -0.62 -31.60 14.60
CA GLY A 246 -1.11 -32.21 13.36
C GLY A 246 -0.34 -33.45 12.92
N GLY A 247 -0.83 -34.11 11.88
CA GLY A 247 -0.30 -35.37 11.39
C GLY A 247 -0.26 -36.44 12.49
N ASN A 248 0.83 -37.20 12.52
CA ASN A 248 1.05 -38.31 13.46
C ASN A 248 1.84 -37.89 14.72
N THR A 249 1.86 -36.60 15.05
CA THR A 249 2.59 -36.09 16.23
C THR A 249 2.08 -36.73 17.53
N LYS A 250 3.00 -37.00 18.45
CA LYS A 250 2.71 -37.58 19.76
C LYS A 250 3.44 -36.79 20.84
N PRO A 251 2.79 -36.49 21.97
CA PRO A 251 3.40 -35.68 23.02
C PRO A 251 4.55 -36.43 23.69
N SER A 252 5.68 -35.76 23.81
CA SER A 252 6.85 -36.21 24.60
C SER A 252 6.96 -35.49 25.95
N ILE A 253 6.07 -34.52 26.19
CA ILE A 253 6.01 -33.69 27.39
C ILE A 253 4.57 -33.61 27.90
N ASN A 254 4.40 -33.25 29.16
CA ASN A 254 3.08 -32.96 29.71
C ASN A 254 2.61 -31.55 29.29
N SER A 255 1.32 -31.39 29.01
CA SER A 255 0.72 -30.07 28.79
C SER A 255 0.90 -29.23 30.06
N GLY A 256 1.39 -27.99 29.92
CA GLY A 256 1.70 -27.09 31.01
C GLY A 256 3.16 -27.15 31.50
N GLN A 257 4.03 -27.95 30.89
CA GLN A 257 5.45 -27.99 31.21
C GLN A 257 6.14 -26.64 30.93
N VAL A 258 7.04 -26.24 31.84
CA VAL A 258 7.78 -24.97 31.77
C VAL A 258 9.23 -25.24 31.39
N PHE A 259 9.73 -24.48 30.42
CA PHE A 259 11.12 -24.49 29.97
C PHE A 259 11.79 -23.19 30.33
N THR A 260 13.10 -23.25 30.64
CA THR A 260 13.92 -22.07 30.94
C THR A 260 14.94 -21.87 29.84
N LEU A 261 14.93 -20.69 29.24
CA LEU A 261 15.86 -20.25 28.21
C LEU A 261 17.06 -19.52 28.82
N ASN A 262 18.22 -19.71 28.22
CA ASN A 262 19.41 -18.92 28.46
C ASN A 262 19.40 -17.73 27.49
N GLN A 263 18.72 -16.66 27.90
CA GLN A 263 18.65 -15.41 27.14
C GLN A 263 19.14 -14.23 28.00
N PRO A 264 19.67 -13.17 27.38
CA PRO A 264 20.06 -11.93 28.07
C PRO A 264 18.95 -11.32 28.94
N ASN A 265 19.28 -10.31 29.75
CA ASN A 265 18.31 -9.58 30.56
C ASN A 265 17.51 -8.53 29.77
N LYS A 266 17.99 -8.16 28.58
CA LYS A 266 17.36 -7.19 27.67
C LYS A 266 17.55 -7.66 26.21
N PRO A 267 16.67 -7.30 25.28
CA PRO A 267 16.85 -7.65 23.88
C PRO A 267 18.08 -6.95 23.29
N ASP A 268 18.74 -7.62 22.35
CA ASP A 268 19.59 -6.94 21.38
C ASP A 268 18.68 -6.24 20.37
N VAL A 269 18.70 -4.90 20.42
CA VAL A 269 17.81 -4.06 19.62
C VAL A 269 18.51 -3.46 18.41
N GLY A 270 19.85 -3.50 18.34
CA GLY A 270 20.62 -2.78 17.33
C GLY A 270 20.87 -1.30 17.67
N VAL A 271 21.22 -0.52 16.65
CA VAL A 271 21.60 0.90 16.78
C VAL A 271 20.74 1.74 15.85
N LEU A 272 20.30 2.91 16.30
CA LEU A 272 19.68 3.90 15.44
C LEU A 272 20.75 4.59 14.59
N ASP A 273 20.63 4.52 13.28
CA ASP A 273 21.55 5.18 12.35
C ASP A 273 20.82 5.66 11.10
N PHE A 274 21.07 6.90 10.69
CA PHE A 274 20.35 7.52 9.59
C PHE A 274 21.17 8.62 8.95
N ASP A 275 21.10 8.81 7.65
CA ASP A 275 21.78 9.91 6.97
C ASP A 275 20.80 11.00 6.56
N ILE A 276 21.24 12.26 6.66
CA ILE A 276 20.49 13.40 6.14
C ILE A 276 20.71 13.40 4.62
N VAL A 277 19.59 13.38 3.88
CA VAL A 277 19.55 13.29 2.43
C VAL A 277 19.32 14.67 1.81
N ASN A 278 18.51 15.50 2.46
CA ASN A 278 18.27 16.88 2.05
C ASN A 278 18.26 17.82 3.26
N ASN A 279 18.76 19.04 3.07
CA ASN A 279 18.92 20.05 4.11
C ASN A 279 18.77 21.48 3.55
N GLN A 280 17.73 21.71 2.75
CA GLN A 280 17.51 22.99 2.06
C GLN A 280 16.58 23.91 2.87
N TYR A 281 16.84 25.22 2.76
CA TYR A 281 15.90 26.25 3.14
C TYR A 281 15.87 27.32 2.06
N GLU A 282 14.80 27.36 1.28
CA GLU A 282 14.67 28.21 0.09
C GLU A 282 13.25 28.79 0.06
N ASN A 283 13.11 30.08 -0.26
CA ASN A 283 11.81 30.75 -0.43
C ASN A 283 10.83 30.52 0.75
N GLY A 284 11.34 30.63 1.98
CA GLY A 284 10.55 30.41 3.20
C GLY A 284 10.17 28.94 3.44
N LYS A 285 10.70 28.00 2.65
CA LYS A 285 10.38 26.58 2.73
C LYS A 285 11.54 25.77 3.27
N LEU A 286 11.30 25.08 4.38
CA LEU A 286 12.23 24.11 4.93
C LEU A 286 12.01 22.76 4.28
N ASN A 287 13.06 22.22 3.67
CA ASN A 287 13.08 20.86 3.14
C ASN A 287 14.24 20.08 3.77
N ILE A 288 13.91 19.27 4.77
CA ILE A 288 14.85 18.34 5.39
C ILE A 288 14.32 16.94 5.21
N SER A 289 15.13 16.04 4.67
CA SER A 289 14.81 14.62 4.58
C SER A 289 15.98 13.76 5.04
N TRP A 290 15.67 12.56 5.48
CA TRP A 290 16.65 11.60 5.97
C TRP A 290 16.29 10.19 5.55
N LYS A 291 17.27 9.29 5.67
CA LYS A 291 17.10 7.88 5.36
C LYS A 291 17.74 7.06 6.47
N LEU A 292 16.96 6.14 7.04
CA LEU A 292 17.51 5.15 7.97
C LEU A 292 18.47 4.22 7.22
N ASN A 293 19.60 3.92 7.84
CA ASN A 293 20.57 2.97 7.31
C ASN A 293 20.05 1.54 7.43
N ASN A 294 20.60 0.62 6.62
CA ASN A 294 20.01 -0.69 6.37
C ASN A 294 19.72 -1.53 7.62
N GLU A 295 20.61 -1.47 8.60
CA GLU A 295 20.51 -2.21 9.87
C GLU A 295 20.05 -1.33 11.05
N SER A 296 19.61 -0.09 10.75
CA SER A 296 19.13 0.83 11.78
C SER A 296 17.91 0.29 12.48
N THR A 297 17.79 0.60 13.78
CA THR A 297 16.50 0.48 14.47
C THR A 297 15.44 1.36 13.80
N PRO A 298 14.15 0.98 13.90
CA PRO A 298 13.08 1.78 13.31
C PRO A 298 12.95 3.12 14.02
N GLN A 299 12.80 4.20 13.26
CA GLN A 299 12.32 5.47 13.79
C GLN A 299 10.95 5.26 14.45
N PHE A 300 10.76 5.89 15.60
CA PHE A 300 9.49 5.94 16.31
C PHE A 300 8.92 7.36 16.34
N LYS A 301 9.78 8.36 16.58
CA LYS A 301 9.43 9.78 16.51
C LYS A 301 10.62 10.61 16.04
N GLY A 302 10.34 11.71 15.38
CA GLY A 302 11.33 12.70 14.98
C GLY A 302 11.02 14.09 15.50
N LYS A 303 12.06 14.91 15.58
CA LYS A 303 12.01 16.34 15.90
C LYS A 303 13.06 17.06 15.07
N ILE A 304 12.74 18.24 14.58
CA ILE A 304 13.68 19.16 13.94
C ILE A 304 13.73 20.45 14.75
N GLU A 305 14.92 20.89 15.06
CA GLU A 305 15.17 22.20 15.68
C GLU A 305 16.05 23.04 14.75
N VAL A 306 15.60 24.24 14.41
CA VAL A 306 16.32 25.19 13.56
C VAL A 306 16.94 26.28 14.42
N TYR A 307 18.14 26.70 14.07
CA TYR A 307 18.95 27.71 14.76
C TYR A 307 19.55 28.68 13.74
N ASN A 308 19.81 29.91 14.18
CA ASN A 308 20.49 30.98 13.44
C ASN A 308 21.95 31.18 13.92
N ASN A 309 22.53 30.19 14.59
CA ASN A 309 23.90 30.24 15.08
C ASN A 309 24.58 28.87 14.90
N SER A 310 25.85 28.89 14.48
CA SER A 310 26.62 27.67 14.17
C SER A 310 26.85 26.75 15.37
N SER A 311 26.81 27.30 16.58
CA SER A 311 26.92 26.50 17.81
C SER A 311 25.65 25.71 18.14
N MET A 312 24.51 26.06 17.53
CA MET A 312 23.18 25.53 17.82
C MET A 312 22.89 25.48 19.33
N THR A 313 23.22 26.58 20.02
CA THR A 313 22.95 26.77 21.45
C THR A 313 21.80 27.77 21.65
N GLY A 314 21.20 27.76 22.85
CA GLY A 314 20.02 28.57 23.16
C GLY A 314 18.71 27.94 22.69
N ALA A 315 17.66 28.75 22.63
CA ALA A 315 16.36 28.32 22.13
C ALA A 315 16.38 28.17 20.59
N ALA A 316 15.80 27.09 20.08
CA ALA A 316 15.60 26.93 18.65
C ALA A 316 14.62 28.02 18.14
N ILE A 317 14.94 28.64 17.00
CA ILE A 317 14.06 29.65 16.37
C ILE A 317 12.82 29.00 15.75
N LYS A 318 12.89 27.71 15.43
CA LYS A 318 11.75 26.88 15.05
C LYS A 318 11.95 25.47 15.57
N THR A 319 10.88 24.91 16.11
CA THR A 319 10.79 23.48 16.45
C THR A 319 9.66 22.87 15.64
N ILE A 320 9.93 21.71 15.04
CA ILE A 320 8.95 20.83 14.42
C ILE A 320 9.04 19.53 15.18
N ASP A 321 8.01 19.21 15.95
CA ASP A 321 7.92 18.06 16.83
C ASP A 321 6.93 17.02 16.30
N ASN A 322 6.84 15.89 16.99
CA ASN A 322 5.89 14.81 16.70
C ASN A 322 5.93 14.31 15.24
N ILE A 323 7.11 14.33 14.61
CA ILE A 323 7.30 13.74 13.29
C ILE A 323 7.06 12.23 13.43
N LYS A 324 6.04 11.73 12.73
CA LYS A 324 5.54 10.36 12.85
C LYS A 324 6.60 9.34 12.42
N SER A 325 6.48 8.11 12.93
CA SER A 325 7.43 7.02 12.64
C SER A 325 7.60 6.73 11.14
N TYR A 326 6.52 6.95 10.37
CA TYR A 326 6.42 6.70 8.94
C TYR A 326 6.71 7.94 8.07
N LYS A 327 7.26 9.00 8.65
CA LYS A 327 7.70 10.21 7.95
C LYS A 327 9.22 10.32 8.00
N SER A 328 9.85 10.49 6.85
CA SER A 328 11.30 10.64 6.71
C SER A 328 11.69 11.99 6.08
N GLU A 329 10.73 12.93 6.07
CA GLU A 329 10.92 14.25 5.51
C GLU A 329 10.00 15.27 6.20
N VAL A 330 10.45 16.51 6.17
CA VAL A 330 9.69 17.72 6.47
C VAL A 330 9.87 18.65 5.29
N ASN A 331 8.74 19.10 4.73
CA ASN A 331 8.69 19.93 3.53
C ASN A 331 7.61 21.01 3.72
N GLU A 332 7.91 21.99 4.58
CA GLU A 332 6.93 22.93 5.13
C GLU A 332 7.39 24.38 4.94
N TYR A 333 6.43 25.27 4.72
CA TYR A 333 6.70 26.71 4.76
C TYR A 333 6.83 27.15 6.23
N ILE A 334 7.96 27.77 6.57
CA ILE A 334 8.24 28.31 7.89
C ILE A 334 8.68 29.77 7.75
N SER A 335 8.00 30.66 8.47
CA SER A 335 8.44 32.04 8.60
C SER A 335 9.56 32.10 9.64
N LEU A 336 10.73 32.60 9.23
CA LEU A 336 11.90 32.81 10.09
C LEU A 336 12.35 34.26 9.97
N ASP A 337 12.54 34.93 11.10
CA ASP A 337 12.93 36.35 11.16
C ASP A 337 14.37 36.60 10.66
N ASN A 338 15.21 35.57 10.62
CA ASN A 338 16.57 35.62 10.08
C ASN A 338 16.83 34.35 9.28
N THR A 339 17.19 34.51 8.01
CA THR A 339 17.41 33.41 7.05
C THR A 339 18.88 33.21 6.70
N ASN A 340 19.77 34.05 7.23
CA ASN A 340 21.21 33.92 7.02
C ASN A 340 21.81 32.89 7.98
N ASP A 341 22.66 32.00 7.46
CA ASP A 341 23.40 31.00 8.24
C ASP A 341 22.52 30.19 9.19
N LEU A 342 21.59 29.44 8.60
CA LEU A 342 20.72 28.53 9.33
C LEU A 342 21.38 27.17 9.56
N TYR A 343 21.07 26.57 10.70
CA TYR A 343 21.53 25.25 11.11
C TYR A 343 20.34 24.46 11.66
N ALA A 344 20.33 23.16 11.45
CA ALA A 344 19.28 22.28 11.96
C ALA A 344 19.86 21.09 12.71
N LYS A 345 19.20 20.71 13.81
CA LYS A 345 19.33 19.42 14.46
C LYS A 345 18.17 18.54 14.02
N VAL A 346 18.46 17.44 13.33
CA VAL A 346 17.53 16.35 13.08
C VAL A 346 17.68 15.35 14.23
N ILE A 347 16.63 15.21 15.03
CA ILE A 347 16.62 14.43 16.26
C ILE A 347 15.65 13.27 16.06
N ILE A 348 16.16 12.06 15.90
CA ILE A 348 15.36 10.86 15.73
C ILE A 348 15.42 10.03 17.00
N THR A 349 14.28 9.56 17.47
CA THR A 349 14.17 8.57 18.54
C THR A 349 13.60 7.28 17.98
N ASP A 350 14.26 6.15 18.26
CA ASP A 350 13.87 4.85 17.75
C ASP A 350 12.77 4.17 18.57
N LEU A 351 12.34 2.99 18.09
CA LEU A 351 11.35 2.13 18.71
C LEU A 351 11.65 1.77 20.18
N PHE A 352 12.90 1.87 20.62
CA PHE A 352 13.37 1.47 21.93
C PHE A 352 13.82 2.67 22.80
N ASP A 353 13.49 3.88 22.36
CA ASP A 353 13.79 5.17 23.00
C ASP A 353 15.27 5.58 22.99
N ASN A 354 16.08 5.02 22.08
CA ASN A 354 17.40 5.57 21.80
C ASN A 354 17.25 6.81 20.90
N THR A 355 17.97 7.88 21.21
CA THR A 355 17.93 9.12 20.44
C THR A 355 19.28 9.39 19.76
N VAL A 356 19.24 9.74 18.47
CA VAL A 356 20.38 10.21 17.70
C VAL A 356 20.09 11.60 17.16
N VAL A 357 21.09 12.48 17.27
CA VAL A 357 21.04 13.85 16.77
C VAL A 357 22.06 14.00 15.66
N LYS A 358 21.63 14.39 14.47
CA LYS A 358 22.52 14.84 13.38
C LYS A 358 22.31 16.33 13.14
N ALA A 359 23.42 17.07 13.15
CA ALA A 359 23.42 18.50 12.91
C ALA A 359 23.88 18.79 11.48
N VAL A 360 23.23 19.75 10.83
CA VAL A 360 23.58 20.22 9.48
C VAL A 360 23.50 21.72 9.40
N LYS A 361 24.40 22.32 8.61
CA LYS A 361 24.14 23.65 8.06
C LYS A 361 23.04 23.50 7.01
N LEU A 362 22.04 24.39 7.03
CA LEU A 362 21.07 24.43 5.96
C LEU A 362 21.70 25.10 4.75
N ASN A 363 21.50 24.48 3.60
CA ASN A 363 21.79 25.10 2.33
C ASN A 363 20.69 26.13 2.11
N SER A 364 20.99 27.37 2.47
CA SER A 364 20.24 28.52 2.04
C SER A 364 20.89 28.98 0.76
N ASP A 365 20.26 28.76 -0.38
CA ASP A 365 20.54 29.58 -1.56
C ASP A 365 19.99 30.99 -1.29
N ASN A 366 20.64 31.70 -0.36
CA ASN A 366 20.64 33.15 -0.37
C ASN A 366 21.58 33.56 -1.50
N LYS A 367 21.14 33.31 -2.74
CA LYS A 367 21.70 34.03 -3.87
C LYS A 367 21.45 35.51 -3.58
N PRO A 368 22.48 36.37 -3.50
CA PRO A 368 22.25 37.80 -3.41
C PRO A 368 21.63 38.23 -4.74
N GLY A 369 20.31 38.43 -4.71
CA GLY A 369 19.52 38.80 -5.89
C GLY A 369 18.42 37.79 -6.17
N GLU A 370 17.36 37.80 -5.36
CA GLU A 370 16.04 38.24 -5.83
C GLU A 370 15.28 38.76 -4.61
N ASP A 371 14.71 39.94 -4.79
CA ASP A 371 14.04 40.78 -3.80
C ASP A 371 12.84 40.03 -3.18
N ASN A 372 12.29 40.53 -2.07
CA ASN A 372 11.02 40.05 -1.55
C ASN A 372 9.95 40.19 -2.63
N ASP A 373 9.73 39.14 -3.41
CA ASP A 373 8.70 39.13 -4.42
C ASP A 373 7.34 39.09 -3.76
N THR A 374 6.68 40.25 -3.76
CA THR A 374 5.37 40.47 -3.16
C THR A 374 4.30 40.64 -4.23
N GLU A 375 4.68 40.61 -5.51
CA GLU A 375 3.74 40.76 -6.60
C GLU A 375 3.19 39.38 -6.98
N ALA A 376 1.88 39.31 -7.19
CA ALA A 376 1.26 38.06 -7.57
C ALA A 376 1.33 37.88 -9.09
N PRO A 377 1.52 36.64 -9.58
CA PRO A 377 1.43 36.36 -11.01
C PRO A 377 0.12 36.83 -11.63
N THR A 378 0.15 37.20 -12.92
CA THR A 378 -1.08 37.49 -13.65
C THR A 378 -1.96 36.24 -13.81
N ALA A 379 -3.28 36.41 -13.90
CA ALA A 379 -4.19 35.28 -14.10
C ALA A 379 -3.94 34.57 -15.44
N PRO A 380 -3.94 33.23 -15.50
CA PRO A 380 -3.80 32.49 -16.76
C PRO A 380 -4.88 32.92 -17.75
N LYS A 381 -4.52 33.23 -18.99
CA LYS A 381 -5.48 33.71 -20.01
C LYS A 381 -5.90 32.58 -20.94
N ASN A 382 -6.98 32.80 -21.70
CA ASN A 382 -7.44 31.88 -22.75
C ASN A 382 -7.60 30.41 -22.29
N VAL A 383 -8.07 30.22 -21.05
CA VAL A 383 -8.26 28.91 -20.46
C VAL A 383 -9.36 28.14 -21.19
N LYS A 384 -9.04 26.94 -21.65
CA LYS A 384 -9.97 26.04 -22.35
C LYS A 384 -9.74 24.59 -21.97
N ALA A 385 -10.82 23.82 -21.95
CA ALA A 385 -10.78 22.37 -21.80
C ALA A 385 -10.76 21.72 -23.20
N ILE A 386 -9.86 20.76 -23.39
CA ILE A 386 -9.66 19.99 -24.62
C ILE A 386 -9.53 18.51 -24.29
N ASN A 387 -9.58 17.64 -25.29
CA ASN A 387 -9.37 16.18 -25.14
C ASN A 387 -10.22 15.55 -24.02
N ILE A 388 -11.48 15.99 -23.89
CA ILE A 388 -12.40 15.54 -22.83
C ILE A 388 -12.89 14.12 -23.16
N THR A 389 -12.65 13.20 -22.23
CA THR A 389 -13.14 11.81 -22.24
C THR A 389 -14.17 11.62 -21.11
N ALA A 390 -14.57 10.38 -20.82
CA ALA A 390 -15.40 10.11 -19.65
C ALA A 390 -14.64 10.23 -18.32
N THR A 391 -13.33 9.96 -18.32
CA THR A 391 -12.54 9.90 -17.08
C THR A 391 -11.30 10.79 -17.10
N SER A 392 -11.12 11.60 -18.13
CA SER A 392 -9.99 12.53 -18.26
C SER A 392 -10.35 13.77 -19.09
N ALA A 393 -9.54 14.81 -18.96
CA ALA A 393 -9.57 15.99 -19.81
C ALA A 393 -8.20 16.67 -19.78
N GLN A 394 -7.94 17.58 -20.70
CA GLN A 394 -6.77 18.47 -20.66
C GLN A 394 -7.22 19.92 -20.56
N ILE A 395 -6.55 20.69 -19.70
CA ILE A 395 -6.75 22.14 -19.62
C ILE A 395 -5.56 22.82 -20.28
N GLN A 396 -5.82 23.70 -21.24
CA GLN A 396 -4.81 24.50 -21.91
C GLN A 396 -5.09 25.99 -21.69
N PHE A 397 -4.05 26.78 -21.48
CA PHE A 397 -4.14 28.22 -21.27
C PHE A 397 -2.89 28.93 -21.79
N ASP A 398 -2.94 30.25 -21.88
CA ASP A 398 -1.77 31.08 -22.14
C ASP A 398 -0.97 31.27 -20.84
N PRO A 399 0.36 31.37 -20.92
CA PRO A 399 1.20 31.50 -19.74
C PRO A 399 0.90 32.79 -18.97
N SER A 400 0.91 32.68 -17.65
CA SER A 400 0.97 33.82 -16.74
C SER A 400 2.36 34.47 -16.78
N THR A 401 2.39 35.74 -16.44
CA THR A 401 3.61 36.53 -16.25
C THR A 401 3.73 36.98 -14.81
N ASP A 402 4.95 37.16 -14.37
CA ASP A 402 5.32 37.61 -13.04
C ASP A 402 6.63 38.41 -13.14
N ASN A 403 6.92 39.28 -12.17
CA ASN A 403 8.13 40.09 -12.11
C ASN A 403 9.39 39.23 -11.87
N VAL A 404 9.27 38.09 -11.19
CA VAL A 404 10.38 37.14 -10.98
C VAL A 404 10.16 35.86 -11.78
N GLY A 405 9.00 35.23 -11.65
CA GLY A 405 8.66 34.06 -12.46
C GLY A 405 7.55 33.19 -11.89
N VAL A 406 6.81 32.56 -12.82
CA VAL A 406 5.74 31.62 -12.46
C VAL A 406 6.33 30.22 -12.24
N SER A 407 6.11 29.65 -11.06
CA SER A 407 6.60 28.33 -10.65
C SER A 407 5.68 27.19 -11.12
N LYS A 408 4.36 27.34 -10.99
CA LYS A 408 3.39 26.28 -11.33
C LYS A 408 1.96 26.81 -11.48
N TYR A 409 1.08 25.97 -12.01
CA TYR A 409 -0.35 26.17 -12.10
C TYR A 409 -1.10 25.07 -11.35
N TRP A 410 -2.15 25.44 -10.60
CA TRP A 410 -3.05 24.50 -9.93
C TRP A 410 -4.46 24.56 -10.52
N VAL A 411 -5.14 23.42 -10.51
CA VAL A 411 -6.53 23.26 -10.97
C VAL A 411 -7.39 22.71 -9.83
N TRP A 412 -8.45 23.44 -9.51
CA TRP A 412 -9.40 23.11 -8.46
C TRP A 412 -10.82 22.99 -9.03
N ASP A 413 -11.55 21.96 -8.65
CA ASP A 413 -12.97 21.83 -8.98
C ASP A 413 -13.83 22.54 -7.94
N ASP A 414 -14.48 23.61 -8.37
CA ASP A 414 -15.32 24.44 -7.52
C ASP A 414 -16.67 23.79 -7.19
N ILE A 415 -17.17 22.88 -8.03
CA ILE A 415 -18.45 22.20 -7.78
C ILE A 415 -18.25 21.14 -6.70
N ASN A 416 -17.26 20.26 -6.88
CA ASN A 416 -17.01 19.16 -5.95
C ASN A 416 -16.02 19.53 -4.82
N LYS A 417 -15.58 20.79 -4.76
CA LYS A 417 -14.65 21.33 -3.76
C LYS A 417 -13.40 20.46 -3.58
N LYS A 418 -12.78 20.08 -4.70
CA LYS A 418 -11.67 19.11 -4.73
C LYS A 418 -10.50 19.63 -5.57
N TYR A 419 -9.28 19.43 -5.09
CA TYR A 419 -8.07 19.63 -5.89
C TYR A 419 -7.96 18.54 -6.97
N ILE A 420 -7.74 18.95 -8.23
CA ILE A 420 -7.74 18.04 -9.38
C ILE A 420 -6.34 17.79 -9.93
N GLY A 421 -5.44 18.79 -9.91
CA GLY A 421 -4.07 18.59 -10.39
C GLY A 421 -3.23 19.86 -10.50
N SER A 422 -1.97 19.69 -10.93
CA SER A 422 -1.01 20.77 -11.15
C SER A 422 -0.11 20.51 -12.37
N SER A 423 0.42 21.58 -12.95
CA SER A 423 1.44 21.51 -14.02
C SER A 423 2.43 22.66 -13.90
N THR A 424 3.66 22.45 -14.36
CA THR A 424 4.66 23.51 -14.59
C THR A 424 4.64 24.03 -16.04
N SER A 425 3.82 23.42 -16.89
CA SER A 425 3.60 23.85 -18.27
C SER A 425 2.21 24.48 -18.44
N THR A 426 1.94 25.04 -19.61
CA THR A 426 0.65 25.66 -19.95
C THR A 426 -0.46 24.68 -20.33
N THR A 427 -0.24 23.39 -20.04
CA THR A 427 -1.20 22.30 -20.20
C THR A 427 -1.26 21.47 -18.91
N VAL A 428 -2.45 21.15 -18.43
CA VAL A 428 -2.68 20.29 -17.26
C VAL A 428 -3.51 19.07 -17.68
N ASP A 429 -2.98 17.87 -17.43
CA ASP A 429 -3.70 16.61 -17.60
C ASP A 429 -4.55 16.32 -16.37
N LEU A 430 -5.88 16.20 -16.55
CA LEU A 430 -6.81 15.76 -15.53
C LEU A 430 -7.14 14.27 -15.76
N LYS A 431 -7.03 13.47 -14.70
CA LYS A 431 -7.29 12.03 -14.72
C LYS A 431 -8.30 11.68 -13.63
N ASP A 432 -8.83 10.45 -13.69
CA ASP A 432 -9.74 9.88 -12.70
C ASP A 432 -11.01 10.73 -12.45
N LEU A 433 -11.49 11.39 -13.51
CA LEU A 433 -12.77 12.12 -13.48
C LEU A 433 -13.94 11.13 -13.51
N MET A 434 -15.06 11.52 -12.90
CA MET A 434 -16.32 10.76 -13.02
C MET A 434 -16.95 10.97 -14.40
N PRO A 435 -17.46 9.91 -15.07
CA PRO A 435 -18.22 10.02 -16.32
C PRO A 435 -19.49 10.86 -16.21
N ASN A 436 -19.93 11.46 -17.32
CA ASN A 436 -21.14 12.27 -17.45
C ASN A 436 -21.30 13.34 -16.34
N THR A 437 -20.20 13.94 -15.91
CA THR A 437 -20.16 14.84 -14.75
C THR A 437 -19.75 16.24 -15.20
N ASP A 438 -20.50 17.24 -14.74
CA ASP A 438 -20.18 18.65 -14.95
C ASP A 438 -19.11 19.10 -13.94
N TYR A 439 -18.09 19.79 -14.44
CA TYR A 439 -16.99 20.39 -13.66
C TYR A 439 -16.93 21.88 -13.92
N SER A 440 -16.71 22.67 -12.85
CA SER A 440 -16.34 24.07 -12.95
C SER A 440 -14.97 24.24 -12.32
N LEU A 441 -13.95 24.45 -13.17
CA LEU A 441 -12.56 24.43 -12.76
C LEU A 441 -12.03 25.84 -12.57
N ILE A 442 -11.29 26.03 -11.49
CA ILE A 442 -10.52 27.22 -11.14
C ILE A 442 -9.05 26.94 -11.41
N ILE A 443 -8.40 27.80 -12.18
CA ILE A 443 -6.97 27.74 -12.49
C ILE A 443 -6.28 28.97 -11.91
N ARG A 444 -5.16 28.77 -11.20
CA ARG A 444 -4.30 29.84 -10.68
C ARG A 444 -2.84 29.57 -10.97
N ALA A 445 -2.10 30.63 -11.26
CA ALA A 445 -0.64 30.62 -11.30
C ALA A 445 -0.07 30.90 -9.91
N PHE A 446 1.07 30.31 -9.60
CA PHE A 446 1.83 30.50 -8.35
C PHE A 446 3.28 30.80 -8.71
N ASP A 447 3.87 31.79 -8.05
CA ASP A 447 5.30 32.05 -8.12
C ASP A 447 6.07 31.18 -7.09
N ALA A 448 7.37 31.41 -6.99
CA ALA A 448 8.23 30.73 -6.02
C ALA A 448 8.13 31.32 -4.59
N ALA A 449 7.67 32.56 -4.46
CA ALA A 449 7.49 33.29 -3.20
C ALA A 449 6.17 32.95 -2.47
N GLY A 450 5.25 32.25 -3.15
CA GLY A 450 3.96 31.82 -2.62
C GLY A 450 2.79 32.75 -2.96
N ASN A 451 2.98 33.81 -3.75
CA ASN A 451 1.85 34.61 -4.23
C ASN A 451 1.09 33.83 -5.31
N TYR A 452 -0.21 34.10 -5.45
CA TYR A 452 -1.07 33.43 -6.40
C TYR A 452 -1.91 34.42 -7.18
N SER A 453 -2.13 34.11 -8.46
CA SER A 453 -2.91 34.96 -9.34
C SER A 453 -4.38 35.04 -8.94
N LEU A 454 -5.07 36.05 -9.48
CA LEU A 454 -6.53 35.97 -9.61
C LEU A 454 -6.94 34.68 -10.36
N PRO A 455 -8.11 34.10 -10.04
CA PRO A 455 -8.57 32.86 -10.65
C PRO A 455 -9.04 33.08 -12.10
N SER A 456 -8.75 32.09 -12.95
CA SER A 456 -9.41 31.90 -14.24
C SER A 456 -10.31 30.67 -14.19
N TYR A 457 -11.38 30.67 -14.97
CA TYR A 457 -12.42 29.66 -14.90
C TYR A 457 -12.60 28.95 -16.23
N VAL A 458 -12.89 27.65 -16.17
CA VAL A 458 -13.33 26.88 -17.33
C VAL A 458 -14.32 25.81 -16.87
N SER A 459 -15.40 25.63 -17.62
CA SER A 459 -16.34 24.53 -17.38
C SER A 459 -16.15 23.44 -18.43
N LEU A 460 -16.30 22.20 -18.00
CA LEU A 460 -16.34 21.05 -18.90
C LEU A 460 -17.35 20.03 -18.39
N LYS A 461 -17.84 19.19 -19.30
CA LYS A 461 -18.64 18.01 -18.97
C LYS A 461 -17.94 16.78 -19.51
N THR A 462 -17.64 15.81 -18.66
CA THR A 462 -17.07 14.53 -19.12
C THR A 462 -18.09 13.76 -19.94
N LYS A 463 -17.61 12.98 -20.90
CA LYS A 463 -18.47 12.14 -21.74
C LYS A 463 -19.15 11.05 -20.91
N SER A 464 -20.26 10.50 -21.42
CA SER A 464 -20.92 9.38 -20.75
C SER A 464 -20.14 8.08 -20.92
N GLU A 465 -20.21 7.17 -19.94
CA GLU A 465 -19.52 5.87 -20.00
C GLU A 465 -20.00 5.00 -21.18
N SER A 466 -21.26 5.16 -21.59
CA SER A 466 -21.85 4.52 -22.78
C SER A 466 -21.27 5.02 -24.11
N GLU A 467 -20.59 6.18 -24.14
CA GLU A 467 -19.87 6.68 -25.31
C GLU A 467 -18.42 6.16 -25.40
N VAL A 468 -17.88 5.53 -24.34
CA VAL A 468 -16.47 5.13 -24.21
C VAL A 468 -16.18 3.73 -24.72
N ILE A 469 -17.19 2.86 -24.79
CA ILE A 469 -17.03 1.48 -25.29
C ILE A 469 -16.56 1.44 -26.76
N ASN A 470 -16.66 2.57 -27.49
CA ASN A 470 -16.37 2.67 -28.91
C ASN A 470 -15.06 3.38 -29.27
N ASP A 471 -14.18 3.74 -28.33
CA ASP A 471 -12.93 4.44 -28.72
C ASP A 471 -11.69 3.54 -28.75
N THR A 472 -11.75 2.28 -28.31
CA THR A 472 -10.63 1.32 -28.47
C THR A 472 -11.16 -0.06 -28.78
N TRP A 473 -10.60 -0.73 -29.80
CA TRP A 473 -11.03 -2.07 -30.18
C TRP A 473 -10.78 -3.05 -29.04
N ASN A 474 -11.86 -3.64 -28.55
CA ASN A 474 -11.91 -4.65 -27.52
C ASN A 474 -12.19 -6.04 -28.13
N PRO A 475 -11.37 -7.07 -27.87
CA PRO A 475 -11.55 -8.41 -28.40
C PRO A 475 -12.75 -9.17 -27.80
N HIS A 476 -13.37 -8.67 -26.72
CA HIS A 476 -14.47 -9.35 -26.02
C HIS A 476 -15.86 -8.81 -26.38
N ILE A 477 -15.97 -7.87 -27.32
CA ILE A 477 -17.21 -7.18 -27.66
C ILE A 477 -17.66 -7.53 -29.08
N ASN A 478 -18.97 -7.78 -29.24
CA ASN A 478 -19.61 -7.82 -30.57
C ASN A 478 -19.97 -6.39 -31.00
N TYR A 479 -19.54 -5.98 -32.19
CA TYR A 479 -19.86 -4.67 -32.76
C TYR A 479 -21.05 -4.82 -33.71
N THR A 480 -22.25 -4.72 -33.14
CA THR A 480 -23.49 -5.09 -33.83
C THR A 480 -24.09 -3.96 -34.69
N THR A 481 -23.66 -2.71 -34.48
CA THR A 481 -24.19 -1.52 -35.15
C THR A 481 -23.20 -1.04 -36.21
N PRO A 482 -23.54 -1.06 -37.52
CA PRO A 482 -22.67 -0.50 -38.56
C PRO A 482 -22.35 0.99 -38.31
N GLY A 483 -21.15 1.44 -38.66
CA GLY A 483 -20.70 2.81 -38.40
C GLY A 483 -20.11 3.04 -37.01
N THR A 484 -20.02 2.00 -36.18
CA THR A 484 -19.30 2.03 -34.90
C THR A 484 -17.82 2.19 -35.18
N LYS A 485 -17.23 3.26 -34.66
CA LYS A 485 -15.79 3.52 -34.75
C LYS A 485 -15.07 2.83 -33.60
N VAL A 486 -13.78 2.53 -33.78
CA VAL A 486 -12.85 2.05 -32.73
C VAL A 486 -11.42 2.47 -33.08
N VAL A 487 -10.54 2.64 -32.08
CA VAL A 487 -9.10 2.80 -32.31
C VAL A 487 -8.37 1.48 -32.07
N PHE A 488 -7.50 1.09 -33.00
CA PHE A 488 -6.66 -0.10 -32.88
C PHE A 488 -5.27 0.16 -33.48
N GLU A 489 -4.20 -0.10 -32.72
CA GLU A 489 -2.80 0.14 -33.13
C GLU A 489 -2.56 1.55 -33.72
N GLY A 490 -3.20 2.58 -33.14
CA GLY A 490 -3.07 3.99 -33.58
C GLY A 490 -3.87 4.37 -34.83
N ASN A 491 -4.64 3.43 -35.39
CA ASN A 491 -5.53 3.64 -36.52
C ASN A 491 -7.00 3.68 -36.05
N THR A 492 -7.82 4.51 -36.67
CA THR A 492 -9.27 4.55 -36.46
C THR A 492 -9.96 3.69 -37.51
N TYR A 493 -10.79 2.75 -37.07
CA TYR A 493 -11.61 1.90 -37.92
C TYR A 493 -13.10 2.13 -37.67
N GLU A 494 -13.92 1.76 -38.64
CA GLU A 494 -15.39 1.78 -38.59
C GLU A 494 -15.89 0.43 -39.09
N ASN A 495 -16.85 -0.20 -38.40
CA ASN A 495 -17.40 -1.47 -38.87
C ASN A 495 -18.42 -1.25 -40.01
N ASN A 496 -18.27 -1.98 -41.11
CA ASN A 496 -19.22 -1.97 -42.23
C ASN A 496 -20.52 -2.73 -41.91
N TRP A 497 -20.46 -3.73 -41.02
CA TRP A 497 -21.58 -4.60 -40.62
C TRP A 497 -21.35 -5.18 -39.21
N TRP A 498 -22.21 -6.10 -38.76
CA TRP A 498 -22.05 -6.80 -37.48
C TRP A 498 -20.71 -7.57 -37.45
N ILE A 499 -19.85 -7.27 -36.48
CA ILE A 499 -18.59 -7.99 -36.26
C ILE A 499 -18.62 -8.72 -34.91
N ASN A 500 -18.31 -10.01 -34.90
CA ASN A 500 -18.23 -10.80 -33.67
C ASN A 500 -16.98 -10.46 -32.85
N ALA A 501 -17.07 -10.69 -31.54
CA ALA A 501 -15.94 -10.60 -30.62
C ALA A 501 -14.75 -11.42 -31.13
N GLY A 502 -13.56 -10.82 -31.04
CA GLY A 502 -12.28 -11.42 -31.43
C GLY A 502 -11.84 -11.12 -32.87
N VAL A 503 -12.70 -10.60 -33.74
CA VAL A 503 -12.30 -10.21 -35.11
C VAL A 503 -11.55 -8.87 -35.07
N LYS A 504 -10.24 -8.94 -35.33
CA LYS A 504 -9.28 -7.84 -35.23
C LYS A 504 -9.35 -6.89 -36.45
N PRO A 505 -9.23 -5.56 -36.28
CA PRO A 505 -9.01 -4.64 -37.39
C PRO A 505 -7.66 -4.93 -38.07
N ASP A 506 -7.64 -4.86 -39.40
CA ASP A 506 -6.43 -5.06 -40.20
C ASP A 506 -6.16 -3.81 -41.04
N PRO A 507 -5.03 -3.09 -40.84
CA PRO A 507 -4.69 -1.91 -41.63
C PRO A 507 -4.47 -2.21 -43.13
N LYS A 508 -4.24 -3.47 -43.51
CA LYS A 508 -4.15 -3.88 -44.93
C LYS A 508 -5.52 -3.93 -45.60
N ASP A 509 -6.57 -4.25 -44.86
CA ASP A 509 -7.96 -4.34 -45.32
C ASP A 509 -8.68 -2.98 -45.18
N ARG A 510 -8.15 -1.94 -45.83
CA ARG A 510 -8.61 -0.55 -45.63
C ARG A 510 -10.10 -0.33 -45.88
N GLN A 511 -10.70 -1.08 -46.81
CA GLN A 511 -12.12 -0.98 -47.10
C GLN A 511 -12.99 -1.88 -46.19
N GLY A 512 -12.37 -2.68 -45.31
CA GLY A 512 -13.05 -3.59 -44.40
C GLY A 512 -13.77 -4.73 -45.10
N LYS A 513 -13.28 -5.17 -46.27
CA LYS A 513 -13.91 -6.22 -47.10
C LYS A 513 -13.67 -7.62 -46.54
N SER A 514 -12.56 -7.81 -45.83
CA SER A 514 -12.12 -9.10 -45.30
C SER A 514 -12.49 -9.28 -43.82
N THR A 515 -12.32 -8.23 -43.02
CA THR A 515 -12.52 -8.23 -41.56
C THR A 515 -13.81 -7.57 -41.12
N GLY A 516 -14.45 -6.78 -42.00
CA GLY A 516 -15.55 -5.88 -41.66
C GLY A 516 -15.10 -4.52 -41.13
N TRP A 517 -13.82 -4.34 -40.79
CA TRP A 517 -13.27 -3.10 -40.26
C TRP A 517 -12.71 -2.22 -41.37
N LYS A 518 -13.43 -1.15 -41.72
CA LYS A 518 -12.99 -0.13 -42.66
C LYS A 518 -12.06 0.86 -41.96
N LEU A 519 -10.85 1.05 -42.48
CA LEU A 519 -9.92 2.05 -41.99
C LEU A 519 -10.44 3.46 -42.34
N ILE A 520 -10.52 4.33 -41.34
CA ILE A 520 -10.99 5.72 -41.48
C ILE A 520 -9.82 6.70 -41.47
N SER A 521 -8.85 6.51 -40.58
CA SER A 521 -7.67 7.38 -40.48
C SER A 521 -6.54 6.72 -39.70
N GLY A 522 -5.30 7.12 -39.96
CA GLY A 522 -4.11 6.66 -39.24
C GLY A 522 -2.86 6.72 -40.12
N PRO A 523 -1.66 6.48 -39.57
CA PRO A 523 -0.38 6.61 -40.28
C PRO A 523 -0.11 5.48 -41.32
N ALA A 524 -1.13 4.74 -41.74
CA ALA A 524 -0.98 3.46 -42.44
C ALA A 524 -0.42 3.56 -43.88
N LEU A 525 0.32 2.51 -44.25
CA LEU A 525 1.13 2.23 -45.45
C LEU A 525 0.56 2.63 -46.83
N ASN A 526 1.46 2.77 -47.82
CA ASN A 526 1.23 3.13 -49.23
C ASN A 526 -0.13 2.68 -49.82
N ASP A 527 -0.88 3.66 -50.34
CA ASP A 527 -2.33 3.60 -50.58
C ASP A 527 -2.86 2.46 -51.45
N ASN A 528 -2.04 1.79 -52.26
CA ASN A 528 -2.50 0.80 -53.23
C ASN A 528 -1.73 -0.53 -53.23
N ALA A 529 -0.90 -0.87 -52.25
CA ALA A 529 -0.14 -2.14 -52.30
C ALA A 529 -1.06 -3.39 -52.32
N TRP A 530 -0.69 -4.43 -53.09
CA TRP A 530 -1.39 -5.73 -53.04
C TRP A 530 -0.95 -6.58 -51.84
N TYR A 531 -1.90 -7.24 -51.19
CA TYR A 531 -1.68 -8.16 -50.08
C TYR A 531 -2.44 -9.47 -50.28
N SER A 532 -1.77 -10.61 -50.06
CA SER A 532 -2.34 -11.94 -50.33
C SER A 532 -3.50 -12.33 -49.40
N ASP A 533 -3.58 -11.73 -48.22
CA ASP A 533 -4.59 -11.99 -47.19
C ASP A 533 -5.83 -11.09 -47.30
N VAL A 534 -5.87 -10.15 -48.25
CA VAL A 534 -6.97 -9.20 -48.48
C VAL A 534 -7.88 -9.66 -49.62
N VAL A 535 -9.18 -9.44 -49.45
CA VAL A 535 -10.21 -9.64 -50.48
C VAL A 535 -10.29 -8.41 -51.39
N TYR A 536 -10.29 -8.64 -52.70
CA TYR A 536 -10.53 -7.65 -53.74
C TYR A 536 -11.77 -8.03 -54.55
N ILE A 537 -12.52 -7.04 -55.02
CA ILE A 537 -13.71 -7.21 -55.86
C ILE A 537 -13.53 -6.47 -57.19
N GLU A 538 -14.41 -6.73 -58.15
CA GLU A 538 -14.36 -6.11 -59.48
C GLU A 538 -14.15 -4.58 -59.39
N GLY A 539 -13.14 -4.09 -60.10
CA GLY A 539 -12.78 -2.68 -60.16
C GLY A 539 -11.75 -2.22 -59.13
N ASP A 540 -11.42 -3.00 -58.11
CA ASP A 540 -10.38 -2.64 -57.14
C ASP A 540 -9.00 -2.57 -57.81
N GLU A 541 -8.25 -1.50 -57.53
CA GLU A 541 -6.90 -1.29 -58.07
C GLU A 541 -5.82 -1.60 -57.03
N VAL A 542 -4.76 -2.29 -57.45
CA VAL A 542 -3.58 -2.55 -56.63
C VAL A 542 -2.29 -2.28 -57.40
N VAL A 543 -1.25 -1.86 -56.71
CA VAL A 543 0.11 -1.70 -57.18
C VAL A 543 0.93 -2.87 -56.67
N TYR A 544 1.52 -3.62 -57.60
CA TYR A 544 2.44 -4.71 -57.29
C TYR A 544 3.62 -4.62 -58.26
N ASN A 545 4.85 -4.64 -57.75
CA ASN A 545 6.08 -4.46 -58.55
C ASN A 545 6.06 -3.22 -59.48
N GLY A 546 5.45 -2.12 -59.04
CA GLY A 546 5.39 -0.87 -59.79
C GLY A 546 4.35 -0.84 -60.92
N LYS A 547 3.55 -1.90 -61.09
CA LYS A 547 2.44 -1.97 -62.06
C LYS A 547 1.11 -1.90 -61.33
N THR A 548 0.10 -1.29 -61.96
CA THR A 548 -1.26 -1.24 -61.44
C THR A 548 -2.11 -2.33 -62.08
N TYR A 549 -2.83 -3.09 -61.26
CA TYR A 549 -3.75 -4.15 -61.66
C TYR A 549 -5.15 -3.83 -61.17
N ILE A 550 -6.17 -4.20 -61.95
CA ILE A 550 -7.59 -4.08 -61.60
C ILE A 550 -8.17 -5.48 -61.42
N ALA A 551 -8.88 -5.73 -60.33
CA ALA A 551 -9.60 -6.98 -60.15
C ALA A 551 -10.78 -7.08 -61.13
N ASN A 552 -10.95 -8.23 -61.77
CA ASN A 552 -12.07 -8.52 -62.68
C ASN A 552 -13.32 -9.01 -61.95
N TYR A 553 -13.14 -9.62 -60.77
CA TYR A 553 -14.19 -10.17 -59.91
C TYR A 553 -13.57 -10.45 -58.53
N TRP A 554 -14.34 -11.07 -57.63
CA TRP A 554 -13.86 -11.44 -56.29
C TRP A 554 -12.57 -12.29 -56.37
N THR A 555 -11.52 -11.88 -55.65
CA THR A 555 -10.26 -12.62 -55.55
C THR A 555 -9.59 -12.39 -54.19
N LYS A 556 -8.89 -13.40 -53.69
CA LYS A 556 -8.06 -13.36 -52.48
C LYS A 556 -6.86 -14.29 -52.67
N GLY A 557 -5.66 -13.78 -52.45
CA GLY A 557 -4.42 -14.56 -52.55
C GLY A 557 -3.88 -14.78 -53.97
N ASP A 558 -4.64 -14.48 -55.02
CA ASP A 558 -4.15 -14.56 -56.40
C ASP A 558 -3.15 -13.44 -56.68
N ASN A 559 -1.88 -13.78 -56.91
CA ASN A 559 -0.82 -12.80 -57.18
C ASN A 559 -1.08 -12.07 -58.53
N PRO A 560 -1.16 -10.73 -58.56
CA PRO A 560 -1.48 -9.99 -59.79
C PRO A 560 -0.49 -10.20 -60.94
N GLU A 561 0.79 -10.44 -60.65
CA GLU A 561 1.81 -10.66 -61.69
C GLU A 561 1.57 -11.99 -62.43
N ASN A 562 1.05 -13.03 -61.75
CA ASN A 562 0.91 -14.37 -62.33
C ASN A 562 -0.54 -14.74 -62.67
N SER A 563 -1.51 -13.95 -62.20
CA SER A 563 -2.95 -14.22 -62.35
C SER A 563 -3.67 -13.09 -63.07
N HIS A 564 -3.07 -12.54 -64.14
CA HIS A 564 -3.68 -11.52 -65.00
C HIS A 564 -3.93 -12.00 -66.44
N GLY A 565 -4.92 -11.42 -67.12
CA GLY A 565 -5.27 -11.73 -68.52
C GLY A 565 -6.71 -12.17 -68.72
N MET A 566 -7.06 -12.63 -69.93
CA MET A 566 -8.43 -13.01 -70.26
C MET A 566 -8.93 -14.15 -69.36
N GLY A 567 -10.04 -13.91 -68.65
CA GLY A 567 -10.65 -14.89 -67.73
C GLY A 567 -9.93 -15.06 -66.38
N LYS A 568 -8.86 -14.30 -66.10
CA LYS A 568 -8.10 -14.35 -64.84
C LYS A 568 -8.60 -13.29 -63.84
N PRO A 569 -8.30 -13.42 -62.53
CA PRO A 569 -8.82 -12.52 -61.50
C PRO A 569 -8.32 -11.09 -61.63
N TRP A 570 -7.17 -10.87 -62.27
CA TRP A 570 -6.61 -9.53 -62.50
C TRP A 570 -6.57 -9.16 -63.98
N ARG A 571 -6.63 -7.87 -64.27
CA ARG A 571 -6.22 -7.28 -65.55
C ARG A 571 -5.21 -6.18 -65.28
N LEU A 572 -4.20 -6.04 -66.14
CA LEU A 572 -3.25 -4.94 -66.04
C LEU A 572 -3.97 -3.64 -66.45
N LYS A 573 -3.77 -2.56 -65.69
CA LYS A 573 -4.35 -1.24 -65.98
C LYS A 573 -3.60 -0.53 -67.10
#